data_AF-A0AAJ6BEN1-F1
#
_entry.id   AF-A0AAJ6BEN1-F1
#
_cell.length_a   1.000
_cell.length_b   1.000
_cell.length_c   1.000
_cell.angle_alpha   90.00
_cell.angle_beta   90.00
_cell.angle_gamma   90.00
#
_symmetry.space_group_name_H-M   'P 1'
#
loop_
_entity.id
_entity.type
_entity.pdbx_description
1 polymer ?
#
loop_
_entity_poly.entity_id
_entity_poly.type
_entity_poly.pdbx_seq_one_letter_code
_entity_poly.pdbx_strand_id
1 'polypeptide(L)' 'MSKPHARTSTGAKVTITIEMTNLGSWGPDCTLDQVYRQAREAAVGRLNKVLKDHVATTRIMGSVIVEAITTDLQKR' A
#
# COMPACT_ATOMS: atom_id res chain seq x y z
N MET A 1 8.23 17.52 -46.25
CA MET A 1 8.94 16.72 -45.23
C MET A 1 8.13 16.76 -43.94
N SER A 2 7.48 15.65 -43.58
CA SER A 2 6.78 15.50 -42.30
C SER A 2 7.81 15.47 -41.17
N LYS A 3 7.78 16.45 -40.26
CA LYS A 3 8.63 16.42 -39.07
C LYS A 3 8.30 15.15 -38.27
N PRO A 4 9.31 14.37 -37.83
CA PRO A 4 9.04 13.23 -36.97
C PRO A 4 8.40 13.74 -35.68
N HIS A 5 7.17 13.28 -35.40
CA HIS A 5 6.53 13.48 -34.10
C HIS A 5 7.28 12.63 -33.08
N ALA A 6 8.26 13.22 -32.38
CA ALA A 6 8.94 12.55 -31.30
C ALA A 6 7.92 12.22 -30.18
N ARG A 7 7.83 10.94 -29.79
CA ARG A 7 7.11 10.54 -28.57
C ARG A 7 8.01 10.81 -27.37
N THR A 8 7.62 11.77 -26.55
CA THR A 8 8.26 12.03 -25.25
C THR A 8 7.58 11.18 -24.19
N SER A 9 8.36 10.40 -23.45
CA SER A 9 7.89 9.64 -22.27
C SER A 9 8.52 10.26 -21.03
N THR A 10 7.72 10.53 -19.99
CA THR A 10 8.16 11.19 -18.76
C THR A 10 7.76 10.35 -17.56
N GLY A 11 8.68 10.17 -16.61
CA GLY A 11 8.40 9.56 -15.31
C GLY A 11 8.56 10.58 -14.18
N ALA A 12 7.82 10.41 -13.09
CA ALA A 12 7.94 11.22 -11.88
C ALA A 12 7.94 10.34 -10.63
N LYS A 13 8.70 10.75 -9.61
CA LYS A 13 8.61 10.16 -8.26
C LYS A 13 7.55 10.92 -7.48
N VAL A 14 6.52 10.22 -7.04
CA VAL A 14 5.43 10.78 -6.22
C VAL A 14 5.45 10.13 -4.84
N THR A 15 5.28 10.93 -3.79
CA THR A 15 5.11 10.44 -2.41
C THR A 15 3.66 10.64 -2.01
N ILE A 16 3.02 9.59 -1.52
CA ILE A 16 1.61 9.60 -1.12
C ILE A 16 1.47 9.02 0.28
N THR A 17 0.59 9.62 1.08
CA THR A 17 0.15 9.09 2.37
C THR A 17 -1.25 8.53 2.19
N ILE A 18 -1.47 7.27 2.56
CA ILE A 18 -2.74 6.58 2.36
C ILE A 18 -3.20 6.02 3.71
N GLU A 19 -4.43 6.36 4.11
CA GLU A 19 -5.10 5.70 5.23
C GLU A 19 -5.73 4.39 4.77
N MET A 20 -5.54 3.31 5.53
CA MET A 20 -6.10 1.99 5.22
C MET A 20 -6.75 1.39 6.46
N THR A 21 -8.08 1.24 6.42
CA THR A 21 -8.85 0.62 7.51
C THR A 21 -9.05 -0.88 7.27
N ASN A 22 -9.41 -1.63 8.32
CA ASN A 22 -9.76 -3.05 8.23
C ASN A 22 -8.67 -3.91 7.58
N LEU A 23 -7.40 -3.78 8.01
CA LEU A 23 -6.27 -4.56 7.49
C LEU A 23 -6.23 -6.01 7.99
N GLY A 24 -7.06 -6.36 8.96
CA GLY A 24 -7.17 -7.71 9.50
C GLY A 24 -7.98 -7.74 10.78
N SER A 25 -8.07 -8.93 11.36
CA SER A 25 -8.59 -9.18 12.70
C SER A 25 -7.53 -9.93 13.49
N TRP A 26 -7.27 -9.49 14.72
CA TRP A 26 -6.25 -10.09 15.57
C TRP A 26 -6.87 -10.64 16.84
N GLY A 27 -6.42 -11.82 17.23
CA GLY A 27 -6.83 -12.44 18.48
C GLY A 27 -6.20 -11.74 19.69
N PRO A 28 -6.75 -11.97 20.89
CA PRO A 28 -6.26 -11.34 22.12
C PRO A 28 -4.80 -11.69 22.45
N ASP A 29 -4.31 -12.82 21.95
CA ASP A 29 -2.95 -13.32 22.20
C ASP A 29 -1.90 -12.82 21.18
N CYS A 30 -2.29 -11.98 20.23
CA CYS A 30 -1.34 -11.41 19.27
C CYS A 30 -0.47 -10.36 19.96
N THR A 31 0.86 -10.52 19.85
CA THR A 31 1.81 -9.48 20.26
C THR A 31 1.71 -8.25 19.36
N LEU A 32 2.07 -7.09 19.89
CA LEU A 32 2.06 -5.84 19.12
C LEU A 32 2.91 -5.94 17.85
N ASP A 33 4.11 -6.51 17.93
CA ASP A 33 4.99 -6.71 16.77
C ASP A 33 4.36 -7.61 15.70
N GLN A 34 3.61 -8.65 16.11
CA GLN A 34 2.88 -9.49 15.18
C GLN A 34 1.77 -8.70 14.47
N VAL A 35 1.03 -7.87 15.21
CA VAL A 35 -0.03 -7.02 14.64
C VAL A 35 0.56 -6.04 13.62
N TYR A 36 1.64 -5.33 13.96
CA TYR A 36 2.31 -4.42 13.02
C TYR A 36 2.81 -5.12 11.76
N ARG A 37 3.47 -6.27 11.92
CA ARG A 37 3.97 -7.04 10.78
C ARG A 37 2.82 -7.52 9.87
N GLN A 38 1.78 -8.11 10.45
CA GLN A 38 0.65 -8.62 9.67
C GLN A 38 -0.17 -7.51 9.02
N ALA A 39 -0.39 -6.38 9.72
CA ALA A 39 -1.05 -5.21 9.16
C ALA A 39 -0.27 -4.66 7.95
N ARG A 40 1.07 -4.59 8.05
CA ARG A 40 1.93 -4.19 6.95
C ARG A 40 1.82 -5.15 5.75
N GLU A 41 1.87 -6.46 5.99
CA GLU A 41 1.72 -7.47 4.93
C GLU A 41 0.36 -7.36 4.22
N ALA A 42 -0.72 -7.18 4.99
CA ALA A 42 -2.06 -6.98 4.46
C ALA A 42 -2.18 -5.68 3.66
N ALA A 43 -1.58 -4.57 4.13
CA ALA A 43 -1.55 -3.29 3.43
C ALA A 43 -0.83 -3.40 2.09
N VAL A 44 0.36 -4.01 2.07
CA VAL A 44 1.13 -4.28 0.84
C VAL A 44 0.30 -5.16 -0.11
N GLY A 45 -0.32 -6.22 0.39
CA GLY A 45 -1.18 -7.10 -0.41
C GLY A 45 -2.36 -6.36 -1.03
N ARG A 46 -3.02 -5.47 -0.29
CA ARG A 46 -4.14 -4.65 -0.81
C ARG A 46 -3.66 -3.62 -1.82
N LEU A 47 -2.54 -2.92 -1.56
CA LEU A 47 -1.96 -1.97 -2.52
C LEU A 47 -1.56 -2.66 -3.83
N ASN A 48 -0.94 -3.84 -3.76
CA ASN A 48 -0.61 -4.62 -4.94
C ASN A 48 -1.86 -5.01 -5.75
N LYS A 49 -2.98 -5.33 -5.09
CA LYS A 49 -4.26 -5.59 -5.77
C LYS A 49 -4.81 -4.33 -6.45
N VAL A 50 -4.77 -3.17 -5.78
CA VAL A 50 -5.21 -1.89 -6.34
C VAL A 50 -4.38 -1.50 -7.57
N LEU A 51 -3.07 -1.76 -7.52
CA LEU A 51 -2.12 -1.42 -8.59
C LEU A 51 -1.99 -2.50 -9.66
N LYS A 52 -2.77 -3.59 -9.60
CA LYS A 52 -2.60 -4.78 -10.45
C LYS A 52 -2.58 -4.46 -11.95
N ASP A 53 -3.44 -3.55 -12.40
CA ASP A 53 -3.56 -3.19 -13.82
C ASP A 53 -2.50 -2.16 -14.27
N HIS A 54 -1.71 -1.63 -13.33
CA HIS A 54 -0.69 -0.61 -13.55
C HIS A 54 0.73 -1.09 -13.24
N VAL A 55 0.96 -2.38 -13.04
CA VAL A 55 2.27 -2.95 -12.66
C VAL A 55 3.40 -2.65 -13.63
N ALA A 56 3.10 -2.38 -14.91
CA ALA A 56 4.10 -2.02 -15.91
C ALA A 56 4.64 -0.59 -15.75
N THR A 57 3.88 0.29 -15.09
CA THR A 57 4.19 1.73 -14.99
C THR A 57 4.33 2.22 -13.54
N THR A 58 3.79 1.47 -12.59
CA THR A 58 3.62 1.90 -11.20
C THR A 58 4.19 0.85 -10.26
N ARG A 59 5.08 1.29 -9.38
CA ARG A 59 5.66 0.46 -8.32
C ARG A 59 5.70 1.22 -7.01
N ILE A 60 5.50 0.53 -5.90
CA ILE A 60 5.69 1.09 -4.56
C ILE A 60 7.19 1.32 -4.37
N MET A 61 7.61 2.58 -4.24
CA MET A 61 9.00 2.95 -4.00
C MET A 61 9.18 3.43 -2.56
N GLY A 62 9.85 2.63 -1.74
CA GLY A 62 10.11 2.92 -0.32
C GLY A 62 9.45 1.92 0.63
N SER A 63 9.73 2.05 1.93
CA SER A 63 9.11 1.22 2.96
C SER A 63 7.66 1.63 3.18
N VAL A 64 6.73 0.68 3.12
CA VAL A 64 5.39 0.85 3.68
C VAL A 64 5.53 0.84 5.20
N ILE A 65 5.28 2.00 5.83
CA ILE A 65 5.36 2.21 7.28
C ILE A 65 3.93 2.30 7.80
N VAL A 66 3.60 1.48 8.78
CA VAL A 66 2.34 1.59 9.54
C VAL A 66 2.65 2.47 10.75
N GLU A 67 2.15 3.71 10.76
CA GLU A 67 2.45 4.68 11.81
C GLU A 67 1.58 4.49 13.06
N ALA A 68 0.34 4.05 12.88
CA ALA A 68 -0.61 3.80 13.97
C ALA A 68 -1.58 2.68 13.63
N ILE A 69 -2.04 1.94 14.64
CA ILE A 69 -3.06 0.89 14.52
C ILE A 69 -4.12 1.13 15.60
N THR A 70 -5.37 1.25 15.17
CA THR A 70 -6.56 1.33 16.04
C THR A 70 -7.27 -0.02 16.02
N THR A 71 -7.68 -0.52 17.19
CA THR A 71 -8.37 -1.81 17.33
C THR A 71 -9.71 -1.59 18.02
N ASP A 72 -10.80 -1.92 17.33
CA ASP A 72 -12.15 -1.88 17.87
C ASP A 72 -12.56 -3.26 18.38
N LEU A 73 -12.89 -3.34 19.68
CA LEU A 73 -13.41 -4.54 20.32
C LEU A 73 -14.93 -4.47 20.44
N GLN A 74 -15.65 -5.31 19.69
CA GLN A 74 -17.07 -5.55 19.94
C GLN A 74 -17.23 -6.76 20.87
N LYS A 75 -17.71 -6.53 22.10
CA LYS A 75 -18.23 -7.58 22.98
C LYS A 75 -19.73 -7.76 22.71
N ARG A 76 -20.16 -8.99 22.43
CA ARG A 76 -21.58 -9.39 22.50
C ARG A 76 -21.93 -9.77 23.92
#